data_AF-A0A351KAK6-F1
#
_entry.id   AF-A0A351KAK6-F1
#
_cell.length_a   1.000
_cell.length_b   1.000
_cell.length_c   1.000
_cell.angle_alpha   90.00
_cell.angle_beta   90.00
_cell.angle_gamma   90.00
#
_symmetry.space_group_name_H-M   'P 1'
#
loop_
_entity.id
_entity.type
_entity.pdbx_description
1 polymer ?
#
loop_
_entity_poly.entity_id
_entity_poly.type
_entity_poly.pdbx_seq_one_letter_code
_entity_poly.pdbx_strand_id
1 'polypeptide(L)' 'MPATTVAVLGSTGSIGTQTLEVVADQPEVFNVVAIGAARSVDVL' A
#
# COMPACT_ATOMS: atom_id res chain seq x y z
N MET A 1 17.20 -10.72 3.14
CA MET A 1 16.63 -10.72 1.77
C MET A 1 16.20 -9.29 1.48
N PRO A 2 16.25 -8.80 0.22
CA PRO A 2 15.72 -7.47 -0.08
C PRO A 2 14.21 -7.42 0.21
N ALA A 3 13.71 -6.26 0.63
CA ALA A 3 12.29 -6.06 0.89
C ALA A 3 11.46 -6.36 -0.37
N THR A 4 10.32 -7.01 -0.18
CA THR A 4 9.39 -7.33 -1.26
C THR A 4 8.78 -6.05 -1.79
N THR A 5 8.94 -5.80 -3.09
CA THR A 5 8.40 -4.61 -3.74
C THR A 5 6.94 -4.84 -4.12
N VAL A 6 6.06 -3.92 -3.71
CA VAL A 6 4.61 -4.09 -3.86
C VAL A 6 3.98 -2.84 -4.49
N ALA A 7 2.97 -3.03 -5.32
CA ALA A 7 2.06 -1.99 -5.79
C ALA A 7 0.64 -2.28 -5.25
N VAL A 8 -0.03 -1.28 -4.70
CA VAL A 8 -1.36 -1.42 -4.08
C VAL A 8 -2.43 -0.71 -4.91
N LEU A 9 -3.17 -1.47 -5.71
CA LEU A 9 -4.31 -0.97 -6.49
C LEU A 9 -5.60 -1.05 -5.67
N GLY A 10 -6.34 0.05 -5.61
CA GLY A 10 -7.47 0.19 -4.68
C GLY A 10 -6.99 0.53 -3.26
N SER A 11 -5.90 1.30 -3.12
CA SER A 11 -5.26 1.64 -1.83
C SER A 11 -6.20 2.34 -0.84
N THR A 12 -7.26 2.98 -1.33
CA THR A 12 -8.26 3.69 -0.52
C THR A 12 -9.49 2.84 -0.18
N GLY A 13 -9.56 1.59 -0.65
CA GLY A 13 -10.57 0.61 -0.25
C GLY A 13 -10.16 -0.12 1.02
N SER A 14 -11.07 -0.87 1.64
CA SER A 14 -10.82 -1.56 2.92
C SER A 14 -9.58 -2.45 2.92
N ILE A 15 -9.40 -3.28 1.89
CA ILE A 15 -8.22 -4.14 1.75
C ILE A 15 -6.96 -3.30 1.49
N GLY A 16 -7.05 -2.24 0.69
CA GLY A 16 -5.93 -1.37 0.40
C GLY A 16 -5.41 -0.66 1.64
N THR A 17 -6.30 -0.06 2.45
CA THR A 17 -5.91 0.66 3.67
C THR A 17 -5.32 -0.30 4.70
N GLN A 18 -5.94 -1.46 4.92
CA GLN A 18 -5.42 -2.49 5.83
C GLN A 18 -4.09 -3.07 5.35
N THR A 19 -3.91 -3.21 4.03
CA THR A 19 -2.62 -3.63 3.47
C THR A 19 -1.54 -2.59 3.77
N LEU A 20 -1.83 -1.30 3.63
CA LEU A 20 -0.90 -0.22 3.94
C LEU A 20 -0.57 -0.16 5.43
N GLU A 21 -1.51 -0.47 6.32
CA GLU A 21 -1.24 -0.62 7.77
C GLU A 21 -0.20 -1.73 8.03
N VAL A 22 -0.36 -2.92 7.43
CA VAL A 22 0.61 -4.02 7.58
C VAL A 22 1.99 -3.67 7.01
N VAL A 23 2.04 -2.97 5.86
CA VAL A 23 3.30 -2.50 5.29
C VAL A 23 3.99 -1.50 6.22
N ALA A 24 3.22 -0.56 6.79
CA ALA A 24 3.76 0.43 7.71
C ALA A 24 4.34 -0.21 8.99
N ASP A 25 3.74 -1.32 9.44
CA ASP A 25 4.23 -2.10 10.59
C ASP A 25 5.45 -2.98 10.28
N GLN A 26 5.73 -3.27 9.00
CA GLN A 26 6.84 -4.15 8.56
C GLN A 26 7.66 -3.55 7.41
N PRO A 27 8.27 -2.36 7.58
CA PRO A 27 9.00 -1.65 6.52
C PRO A 27 10.28 -2.35 6.05
N GLU A 28 10.85 -3.26 6.85
CA GLU A 28 11.99 -4.09 6.47
C GLU A 28 11.61 -5.27 5.55
N VAL A 29 10.33 -5.64 5.56
CA VAL A 29 9.79 -6.76 4.77
C VAL A 29 9.21 -6.26 3.44
N PHE A 30 8.59 -5.08 3.44
CA PHE A 30 7.85 -4.55 2.29
C PHE A 30 8.30 -3.14 1.89
N ASN A 31 8.30 -2.89 0.58
CA ASN A 31 8.54 -1.58 -0.01
C ASN A 31 7.43 -1.25 -1.02
N VAL A 32 6.53 -0.34 -0.66
CA VAL A 32 5.46 0.10 -1.56
C VAL A 32 6.01 1.15 -2.53
N VAL A 33 5.97 0.82 -3.82
CA VAL A 33 6.51 1.68 -4.89
C VAL A 33 5.43 2.36 -5.72
N ALA A 34 4.17 1.93 -5.57
CA ALA A 34 3.03 2.53 -6.25
C ALA A 34 1.74 2.29 -5.45
N ILE A 35 0.87 3.29 -5.46
CA ILE A 35 -0.50 3.22 -4.95
C ILE A 35 -1.45 3.75 -6.03
N GLY A 36 -2.69 3.26 -6.02
CA GLY A 36 -3.71 3.73 -6.94
C GLY A 36 -5.11 3.66 -6.33
N ALA A 37 -5.92 4.68 -6.61
CA ALA A 37 -7.32 4.75 -6.24
C ALA A 37 -8.20 5.04 -7.46
N ALA A 38 -9.45 4.57 -7.43
CA ALA A 38 -10.38 4.76 -8.54
C ALA A 38 -10.92 6.20 -8.63
N ARG A 39 -11.29 6.80 -7.48
CA ARG A 39 -11.90 8.16 -7.44
C ARG A 39 -11.52 9.01 -6.23
N SER A 40 -10.88 8.42 -5.22
CA SER A 40 -10.63 9.07 -3.93
C SER A 40 -9.30 9.82 -3.94
N VAL A 41 -9.17 10.83 -4.82
CA VAL A 41 -7.92 11.58 -5.05
C VAL A 41 -7.46 12.33 -3.80
N ASP A 42 -8.39 12.83 -2.98
CA ASP A 42 -8.05 13.62 -1.79
C ASP A 42 -7.34 12.82 -0.68
N VAL A 43 -7.45 11.49 -0.72
CA VAL A 43 -6.88 10.57 0.27
C VAL A 43 -5.86 9.60 -0.35
N LEU A 44 -5.46 9.85 -1.60
CA LEU A 44 -4.41 9.12 -2.30
C LEU A 44 -3.08 9.85 -2.13
#